data_AF-A0A2U8VQF0-F1
#
_entry.id   AF-A0A2U8VQF0-F1
#
_cell.length_a   1.000
_cell.length_b   1.000
_cell.length_c   1.000
_cell.angle_alpha   90.00
_cell.angle_beta   90.00
_cell.angle_gamma   90.00
#
_symmetry.space_group_name_H-M   'P 1'
#
loop_
_entity.id
_entity.type
_entity.pdbx_description
1 polymer ?
#
loop_
_entity_poly.entity_id
_entity_poly.type
_entity_poly.pdbx_seq_one_letter_code
_entity_poly.pdbx_strand_id
1 'polypeptide(L)' 'MRRDDVIAWLRASEAELRRSGVQHLWLFGSVARDEARDGSDVDVFVDPDCERFGFVELIRARTDSRAISDRRSI' A
#
# COMPACT_ATOMS: atom_id res chain seq x y z
N MET A 1 14.81 3.98 -2.92
CA MET A 1 14.39 3.01 -1.88
C MET A 1 14.81 1.62 -2.31
N ARG A 2 15.30 0.76 -1.40
CA ARG A 2 15.62 -0.64 -1.74
C ARG A 2 14.43 -1.54 -1.44
N ARG A 3 14.27 -2.58 -2.25
CA ARG A 3 13.19 -3.57 -2.12
C ARG A 3 13.14 -4.20 -0.73
N ASP A 4 14.28 -4.60 -0.18
CA ASP A 4 14.35 -5.28 1.11
C ASP A 4 13.90 -4.38 2.28
N ASP A 5 14.25 -3.09 2.23
CA ASP A 5 13.83 -2.11 3.24
C ASP A 5 12.30 -1.95 3.24
N VAL A 6 11.69 -1.95 2.04
CA VAL A 6 10.23 -1.87 1.87
C VAL A 6 9.55 -3.13 2.39
N ILE A 7 10.09 -4.30 2.08
CA ILE A 7 9.55 -5.57 2.59
C ILE A 7 9.64 -5.61 4.12
N ALA A 8 10.78 -5.22 4.69
CA ALA A 8 10.96 -5.17 6.14
C ALA A 8 9.94 -4.23 6.81
N TRP A 9 9.71 -3.05 6.23
CA TRP A 9 8.72 -2.10 6.72
C TRP A 9 7.27 -2.62 6.61
N LEU A 10 6.91 -3.26 5.48
CA LEU A 10 5.60 -3.87 5.28
C LEU A 10 5.34 -5.00 6.29
N ARG A 11 6.38 -5.80 6.59
CA ARG A 11 6.30 -6.86 7.60
C ARG A 11 6.14 -6.31 9.01
N ALA A 12 6.87 -5.26 9.37
CA ALA A 12 6.72 -4.60 10.67
C ALA A 12 5.30 -4.02 10.85
N SER A 13 4.67 -3.57 9.77
CA SER A 13 3.32 -3.01 9.75
C SER A 13 2.20 -4.06 9.61
N GLU A 14 2.52 -5.35 9.54
CA GLU A 14 1.54 -6.40 9.19
C GLU A 14 0.31 -6.41 10.13
N ALA A 15 0.53 -6.27 11.44
CA ALA A 15 -0.56 -6.28 12.42
C ALA A 15 -1.51 -5.08 12.26
N GLU A 16 -1.02 -3.93 11.82
CA GLU A 16 -1.84 -2.74 11.53
C GLU A 16 -2.61 -2.92 10.22
N LEU A 17 -1.94 -3.39 9.17
CA LEU A 17 -2.55 -3.68 7.87
C LEU A 17 -3.68 -4.72 8.00
N ARG A 18 -3.48 -5.79 8.78
CA ARG A 18 -4.54 -6.77 9.02
C ARG A 18 -5.73 -6.16 9.77
N ARG A 19 -5.48 -5.32 10.78
CA ARG A 19 -6.54 -4.62 11.52
C ARG A 19 -7.35 -3.70 10.62
N SER A 20 -6.70 -3.08 9.62
CA SER A 20 -7.37 -2.23 8.62
C SER A 20 -8.10 -3.03 7.53
N GLY A 21 -8.13 -4.36 7.60
CA GLY A 21 -8.84 -5.20 6.63
C GLY A 21 -7.99 -5.62 5.42
N VAL A 22 -6.66 -5.57 5.49
CA VAL A 22 -5.79 -6.20 4.46
C VAL A 22 -5.65 -7.69 4.75
N GLN A 23 -6.15 -8.55 3.86
CA GLN A 23 -5.93 -10.01 3.97
C GLN A 23 -4.57 -10.41 3.39
N HIS A 24 -4.29 -9.91 2.19
CA HIS A 24 -3.06 -10.15 1.46
C HIS A 24 -2.54 -8.88 0.81
N LEU A 25 -1.21 -8.80 0.65
CA LEU A 25 -0.53 -7.68 0.02
C LEU A 25 0.61 -8.20 -0.85
N TRP A 26 0.77 -7.61 -2.03
CA TRP A 26 1.87 -7.88 -2.95
C TRP A 26 2.55 -6.59 -3.35
N LEU A 27 3.89 -6.59 -3.29
CA LEU A 27 4.71 -5.51 -3.82
C LEU A 27 4.88 -5.71 -5.32
N PHE A 28 4.61 -4.68 -6.10
CA PHE A 28 4.86 -4.67 -7.55
C PHE A 28 5.53 -3.36 -7.97
N GLY A 29 5.63 -3.12 -9.27
CA GLY A 29 6.17 -1.86 -9.78
C GLY A 29 7.71 -1.80 -9.76
N SER A 30 8.24 -0.58 -9.76
CA SER A 30 9.68 -0.32 -9.90
C SER A 30 10.49 -0.85 -8.71
N VAL A 31 9.96 -0.74 -7.49
CA VAL A 31 10.58 -1.24 -6.26
C VAL A 31 10.71 -2.76 -6.29
N ALA A 32 9.67 -3.48 -6.74
CA ALA A 32 9.73 -4.93 -6.85
C ALA A 32 10.76 -5.43 -7.87
N ARG A 33 11.07 -4.61 -8.88
CA ARG A 33 12.01 -4.91 -9.97
C ARG A 33 13.43 -4.37 -9.73
N ASP A 34 13.69 -3.76 -8.57
CA ASP A 34 14.95 -3.07 -8.26
C ASP A 34 15.29 -1.93 -9.24
N GLU A 35 14.26 -1.31 -9.82
CA GLU A 35 14.34 -0.20 -10.79
C GLU A 35 13.91 1.15 -10.19
N ALA A 36 13.63 1.19 -8.89
CA ALA A 36 13.19 2.41 -8.20
C ALA A 36 14.29 3.48 -8.17
N ARG A 37 13.93 4.71 -8.53
CA ARG A 37 14.78 5.90 -8.50
C ARG A 37 14.42 6.77 -7.29
N ASP A 38 15.17 7.86 -7.11
CA ASP A 38 14.82 8.85 -6.10
C ASP A 38 13.44 9.47 -6.42
N GLY A 39 12.57 9.49 -5.41
CA GLY A 39 11.18 9.92 -5.56
C GLY A 39 10.25 8.89 -6.18
N SER A 40 10.68 7.65 -6.47
CA SER A 40 9.77 6.59 -6.91
C SER A 40 8.79 6.18 -5.80
N ASP A 41 7.55 5.95 -6.21
CA ASP A 41 6.48 5.45 -5.35
C ASP A 41 6.65 3.96 -5.04
N VAL A 42 5.94 3.50 -3.99
CA VAL A 42 5.81 2.09 -3.64
C VAL A 42 4.46 1.59 -4.10
N ASP A 43 4.45 0.74 -5.12
CA ASP A 43 3.23 0.14 -5.65
C ASP A 43 2.88 -1.16 -4.92
N VAL A 44 1.73 -1.20 -4.25
CA VAL A 44 1.21 -2.40 -3.58
C VAL A 44 -0.19 -2.76 -4.07
N PHE A 45 -0.42 -4.06 -4.26
CA PHE A 45 -1.74 -4.61 -4.52
C PHE A 45 -2.25 -5.18 -3.21
N VAL A 46 -3.49 -4.87 -2.86
CA VAL A 46 -4.12 -5.31 -1.63
C VAL A 46 -5.33 -6.15 -1.99
N ASP A 47 -5.40 -7.34 -1.40
CA ASP A 47 -6.64 -8.11 -1.31
C ASP A 47 -7.31 -7.76 0.02
N PRO A 48 -8.41 -7.01 -0.01
CA PRO A 48 -9.10 -6.58 1.19
C PRO A 48 -9.97 -7.71 1.76
N ASP A 49 -10.27 -7.64 3.04
CA ASP A 49 -11.27 -8.47 3.71
C ASP A 49 -12.65 -8.08 3.21
N CYS A 50 -13.22 -8.87 2.30
CA CYS A 50 -14.51 -8.62 1.65
C CYS A 50 -15.69 -8.59 2.62
N GLU A 51 -15.57 -9.19 3.81
CA GLU A 51 -16.59 -9.08 4.87
C GLU A 51 -16.53 -7.70 5.56
N ARG A 52 -15.37 -7.03 5.50
CA ARG A 52 -15.15 -5.65 5.97
C ARG A 52 -15.16 -4.60 4.85
N PHE A 53 -14.94 -5.00 3.60
CA PHE A 53 -14.87 -4.17 2.40
C PHE A 53 -15.96 -4.59 1.41
N GLY A 54 -17.17 -4.07 1.62
CA GLY A 54 -18.27 -4.18 0.66
C GLY A 54 -18.05 -3.32 -0.59
N PHE A 55 -18.96 -3.45 -1.58
CA PHE A 55 -18.95 -2.69 -2.84
C PHE A 55 -18.84 -1.17 -2.65
N VAL A 56 -19.41 -0.63 -1.55
CA VAL A 56 -19.35 0.79 -1.20
C VAL A 56 -17.94 1.24 -0.81
N GLU A 57 -17.22 0.43 -0.03
CA GLU A 57 -15.86 0.70 0.42
C GLU A 57 -14.86 0.66 -0.76
N LEU A 58 -15.09 -0.25 -1.71
CA LEU A 58 -14.30 -0.38 -2.94
C LEU A 58 -14.43 0.84 -3.87
N ILE A 59 -15.63 1.44 -3.97
CA ILE A 59 -15.83 2.69 -4.71
C ILE A 59 -15.18 3.88 -3.99
N ARG A 60 -15.19 3.91 -2.65
CA ARG A 60 -14.55 4.99 -1.87
C ARG A 60 -13.03 4.98 -1.99
N ALA A 61 -12.39 3.81 -1.90
CA ALA A 61 -10.93 3.68 -2.05
C ALA A 61 -10.43 4.20 -3.43
N ARG A 62 -11.25 4.14 -4.48
CA ARG A 62 -10.93 4.67 -5.83
C ARG A 62 -10.96 6.21 -5.88
N THR A 63 -11.66 6.87 -4.95
CA THR A 63 -11.85 8.33 -4.94
C THR A 63 -10.78 9.05 -4.11
N ASP A 64 -10.12 8.34 -3.18
CA ASP A 64 -9.13 8.89 -2.25
C ASP A 64 -7.68 8.86 -2.76
N SER A 65 -7.45 8.62 -4.06
CA SER A 65 -6.12 8.69 -4.70
C SER A 65 -5.46 10.08 -4.68
N ARG A 66 -6.04 11.04 -3.95
CA ARG A 66 -5.54 12.41 -3.79
C ARG A 66 -5.04 12.73 -2.37
N ALA A 67 -5.28 11.87 -1.38
CA ALA A 67 -4.97 12.18 0.02
C ALA A 67 -3.60 11.66 0.52
N ILE A 68 -2.94 10.76 -0.22
CA ILE A 68 -1.63 10.20 0.18
C ILE A 68 -0.45 11.10 -0.23
N SER A 69 -0.64 12.03 -1.17
CA SER A 69 0.44 12.94 -1.63
C SER A 69 0.69 14.14 -0.70
N ASP A 70 -0.27 14.53 0.15
CA ASP A 70 -0.26 15.87 0.77
C ASP A 70 0.32 15.92 2.20
N ARG A 71 0.76 14.78 2.77
CA ARG A 71 1.31 14.74 4.15
C ARG A 71 2.83 14.90 4.25
N ARG A 72 3.48 15.39 3.18
CA ARG A 72 4.93 15.66 3.13
C ARG A 72 5.31 17.14 3.01
N SER A 73 4.38 18.04 3.34
CA SER A 73 4.66 19.48 3.52
C SER A 73 4.17 19.97 4.88
N ILE A 74 4.74 19.45 5.97
CA ILE A 74 4.97 20.19 7.22
C ILE A 74 6.29 19.69 7.81
#